data_AF-A0A3M2ECP1-F1
#
_entry.id   AF-A0A3M2ECP1-F1
#
_cell.length_a   1.000
_cell.length_b   1.000
_cell.length_c   1.000
_cell.angle_alpha   90.00
_cell.angle_beta   90.00
_cell.angle_gamma   90.00
#
_symmetry.space_group_name_H-M   'P 1'
#
loop_
_entity.id
_entity.type
_entity.pdbx_description
1 polymer ?
#
loop_
_entity_poly.entity_id
_entity_poly.type
_entity_poly.pdbx_seq_one_letter_code
_entity_poly.pdbx_strand_id
1 'polypeptide(L)' 'KRDVKGLYAKARAGIIKGFTGIDDPYEAPTDAEIVLDTVNNDVEACADQVLHYLIKAGYLKDGEA' A
#
# COMPACT_ATOMS: atom_id res chain seq x y z
N LYS A 1 10.16 -0.45 12.86
CA LYS A 1 9.99 -0.77 11.40
C LYS A 1 8.84 -1.75 11.31
N ARG A 2 7.74 -1.44 10.59
CA ARG A 2 6.40 -2.03 10.88
C ARG A 2 6.41 -3.57 10.87
N ASP A 3 6.16 -4.14 12.05
CA ASP A 3 5.81 -5.54 12.31
C ASP A 3 4.82 -5.58 13.49
N VAL A 4 3.63 -5.02 13.27
CA VAL A 4 2.60 -4.85 14.32
C VAL A 4 2.14 -6.19 14.90
N LYS A 5 2.31 -7.29 14.14
CA LYS A 5 1.81 -8.63 14.47
C LYS A 5 2.94 -9.66 14.70
N GLY A 6 4.20 -9.25 14.66
CA GLY A 6 5.36 -10.16 14.80
C GLY A 6 5.54 -11.16 13.63
N LEU A 7 4.88 -10.91 12.49
CA LEU A 7 4.85 -11.84 11.36
C LEU A 7 6.18 -11.84 10.60
N TYR A 8 6.79 -10.66 10.42
CA TYR A 8 8.10 -10.57 9.79
C TYR A 8 9.18 -11.24 10.63
N ALA A 9 9.12 -11.11 11.96
CA ALA A 9 10.04 -11.81 12.86
C ALA A 9 9.90 -13.34 12.73
N LYS A 10 8.67 -13.88 12.71
CA LYS A 10 8.41 -15.32 12.56
C LYS A 10 8.84 -15.87 11.20
N ALA A 11 8.60 -15.11 10.13
CA ALA A 11 9.02 -15.47 8.79
C ALA A 11 10.55 -15.50 8.66
N ARG A 12 11.26 -14.50 9.18
CA ARG A 12 12.74 -14.51 9.23
C ARG A 12 13.31 -15.66 10.07
N ALA A 13 12.57 -16.12 11.08
CA ALA A 13 12.93 -17.28 11.88
C ALA A 13 12.61 -18.63 11.20
N GLY A 14 12.06 -18.63 9.97
CA GLY A 14 11.70 -19.83 9.21
C GLY A 14 10.44 -20.55 9.71
N ILE A 15 9.67 -19.92 10.61
CA ILE A 15 8.43 -20.48 11.17
C ILE A 15 7.28 -20.37 10.15
N ILE A 16 7.25 -19.27 9.39
CA ILE A 16 6.30 -19.03 8.31
C ILE A 16 7.07 -19.15 7.00
N LYS A 17 6.58 -19.99 6.09
CA LYS A 17 7.09 -20.15 4.72
C LYS A 17 6.13 -19.47 3.73
N GLY A 18 6.64 -19.11 2.55
CA GLY A 18 5.89 -18.40 1.52
C GLY A 18 5.52 -16.98 1.93
N PHE A 19 6.40 -16.32 2.69
CA PHE A 19 6.17 -14.96 3.16
C PHE A 19 6.69 -13.95 2.14
N THR A 20 5.77 -13.19 1.56
CA THR A 20 6.08 -12.17 0.56
C THR A 20 7.03 -11.09 1.10
N GLY A 21 8.08 -10.81 0.33
CA GLY A 21 9.17 -9.91 0.72
C GLY A 21 10.25 -10.55 1.60
N ILE A 22 10.19 -11.86 1.88
CA ILE A 22 11.27 -12.62 2.52
C ILE A 22 11.68 -13.80 1.64
N ASP A 23 10.85 -14.83 1.54
CA ASP A 23 11.11 -16.05 0.78
C ASP A 23 10.28 -16.14 -0.49
N ASP A 24 9.14 -15.43 -0.55
CA ASP A 24 8.39 -15.21 -1.79
C ASP A 24 8.59 -13.77 -2.30
N PRO A 25 8.79 -13.56 -3.63
CA PRO A 25 8.93 -12.21 -4.18
C PRO A 25 7.59 -11.46 -4.17
N TYR A 26 7.67 -10.13 -4.05
CA TYR A 26 6.53 -9.25 -4.35
C TYR A 26 6.67 -8.76 -5.79
N GLU A 27 5.66 -9.03 -6.60
CA GLU A 27 5.58 -8.54 -7.98
C GLU A 27 4.82 -7.21 -7.99
N ALA A 28 5.54 -6.11 -8.12
CA ALA A 28 4.92 -4.79 -8.21
C ALA A 28 4.05 -4.71 -9.47
N PRO A 29 2.87 -4.05 -9.41
CA PRO A 29 2.03 -3.88 -10.59
C PRO A 29 2.78 -3.13 -11.69
N THR A 30 2.70 -3.62 -12.93
CA THR A 30 3.35 -3.00 -14.08
C THR A 30 2.59 -1.83 -14.67
N ASP A 31 1.28 -1.79 -14.47
CA ASP A 31 0.36 -0.77 -14.96
C ASP A 31 -0.62 -0.37 -13.84
N ALA A 32 -0.08 0.27 -12.80
CA ALA A 32 -0.89 0.78 -11.71
C ALA A 32 -1.51 2.13 -12.10
N GLU A 33 -2.80 2.30 -11.84
CA GLU A 33 -3.47 3.58 -12.07
C GLU A 33 -2.93 4.69 -11.15
N ILE A 34 -2.56 4.32 -9.92
CA ILE A 34 -1.91 5.20 -8.94
C ILE A 34 -0.90 4.43 -8.09
N VAL A 35 0.16 5.11 -7.65
CA VAL A 35 1.19 4.58 -6.72
C VAL A 35 1.31 5.53 -5.54
N LEU A 36 1.21 5.01 -4.32
CA LEU A 36 1.26 5.80 -3.08
C LEU A 36 2.57 5.53 -2.32
N ASP A 37 3.35 6.58 -2.06
CA ASP A 37 4.51 6.51 -1.19
C ASP A 37 4.09 6.63 0.29
N THR A 38 3.91 5.47 0.92
CA THR A 38 3.50 5.37 2.33
C THR A 38 4.67 5.51 3.32
N VAL A 39 5.90 5.74 2.84
CA VAL A 39 7.07 5.97 3.69
C VAL A 39 7.22 7.46 4.00
N ASN A 40 7.01 8.30 2.98
CA ASN A 40 7.22 9.74 3.09
C ASN A 40 5.93 10.56 3.29
N ASN A 41 4.76 9.93 3.12
CA ASN A 41 3.45 10.57 3.37
C ASN A 41 2.75 9.94 4.58
N ASP A 42 1.91 10.73 5.24
CA ASP A 42 0.97 10.21 6.23
C ASP A 42 -0.27 9.59 5.57
N VAL A 43 -1.15 9.04 6.40
CA VAL A 43 -2.31 8.27 5.93
C VAL A 43 -3.30 9.19 5.22
N GLU A 44 -3.52 10.38 5.77
CA GLU A 44 -4.42 11.42 5.27
C GLU A 44 -3.97 11.89 3.89
N ALA A 45 -2.68 12.23 3.70
CA ALA A 45 -2.14 12.65 2.41
C ALA A 45 -2.21 11.53 1.36
N CYS A 46 -2.01 10.27 1.75
CA CYS A 46 -2.21 9.13 0.84
C CYS A 46 -3.69 8.95 0.47
N ALA A 47 -4.62 9.14 1.41
CA ALA A 47 -6.05 9.04 1.14
C ALA A 47 -6.51 10.16 0.19
N ASP A 48 -6.04 11.38 0.37
CA ASP A 48 -6.35 12.52 -0.51
C ASP A 48 -5.89 12.27 -1.96
N GLN A 49 -4.71 11.64 -2.15
CA GLN A 49 -4.25 11.24 -3.48
C GLN A 49 -5.22 10.27 -4.16
N VAL A 50 -5.77 9.30 -3.41
CA VAL A 50 -6.77 8.36 -3.93
C VAL A 50 -8.06 9.09 -4.30
N LEU A 51 -8.56 9.97 -3.43
CA LEU A 51 -9.76 10.77 -3.70
C LEU A 51 -9.61 11.61 -4.97
N HIS A 52 -8.50 12.35 -5.10
CA HIS A 52 -8.22 13.16 -6.27
C HIS A 52 -8.17 12.33 -7.56
N TYR A 53 -7.56 11.14 -7.51
CA TYR A 53 -7.56 10.24 -8.66
C TYR A 53 -8.99 9.85 -9.06
N LEU A 54 -9.82 9.42 -8.09
CA LEU A 54 -11.20 9.00 -8.34
C LEU A 54 -12.07 10.14 -8.88
N ILE A 55 -11.88 11.37 -8.39
CA ILE A 55 -12.57 12.56 -8.90
C ILE A 55 -12.14 12.84 -10.35
N LYS A 56 -10.83 12.85 -10.62
CA LYS A 56 -10.29 13.10 -11.96
C LYS A 56 -10.74 12.04 -12.98
N ALA A 57 -10.83 10.79 -12.55
CA ALA A 57 -11.33 9.68 -13.38
C ALA A 57 -12.86 9.67 -13.53
N GLY A 58 -13.58 10.56 -12.84
CA GLY A 58 -15.03 10.70 -12.93
C GLY A 58 -15.82 9.66 -12.12
N TYR A 59 -15.16 8.90 -11.25
CA TYR A 59 -15.81 7.93 -10.36
C TYR A 59 -16.48 8.59 -9.17
N LEU A 60 -15.95 9.73 -8.73
CA LEU A 60 -16.51 10.56 -7.67
C LEU A 60 -16.74 11.97 -8.20
N LYS A 61 -17.77 12.64 -7.68
CA LYS A 61 -17.92 14.08 -7.89
C LYS A 61 -17.02 14.80 -6.90
N ASP A 62 -16.44 15.90 -7.34
CA ASP A 62 -15.83 16.82 -6.39
C ASP A 62 -16.94 17.34 -5.48
N GLY A 63 -16.73 17.21 -4.18
CA GLY A 63 -17.73 17.54 -3.18
C GLY A 63 -17.86 19.06 -3.09
N GLU A 64 -18.62 19.68 -3.98
CA GLU A 64 -19.17 21.00 -3.73
C GLU A 64 -20.18 20.88 -2.59
N ALA A 65 -19.85 21.51 -1.46
CA ALA A 65 -20.83 21.98 -0.49
C ALA A 65 -21.46 23.28 -1.00
#